data_AF-A0A927Z9M5-F1
#
_entry.id   AF-A0A927Z9M5-F1
#
_cell.length_a   1.000
_cell.length_b   1.000
_cell.length_c   1.000
_cell.angle_alpha   90.00
_cell.angle_beta   90.00
_cell.angle_gamma   90.00
#
_symmetry.space_group_name_H-M   'P 1'
#
loop_
_entity.id
_entity.type
_entity.pdbx_description
1 polymer ?
#
loop_
_entity_poly.entity_id
_entity_poly.type
_entity_poly.pdbx_seq_one_letter_code
_entity_poly.pdbx_strand_id
1 'polypeptide(L)'
;MRYIYLVRHGNPGQPDEPSRCLGATDVSLSEYGKEQICKSKEYIHSFPWTKVYVSPMRRCLESAQCLGIDSDRLTIKENLHEMPAGIWENLTFDQIKKEYPKLYEARGKAIGTFAVEGAESFKEAGERFAQCIDEICGETQENLLVISHAGVIRGFLCKLTGRDYDQVMDYTVPYGSVTVLKETGDGLEVVEYGLRSLKLLDMDEVKQIYEKCGTPKPVVSHMKKVAEVTLQIMDEKMDQFTEYEKEIVYKAALLHDIKRTEKNHDKKSADYLRKEGYKDIAELVALHHSTLINVKPEIELHEILFYADKLVMEDRVVFIEDRFAKSFERCKGIEEAEAKHQALYEKAIWIKEKIGG
;
A
#
# COMPACT_ATOMS: atom_id res chain seq x y z
N MET A 1 0.39 24.70 13.69
CA MET A 1 0.51 23.26 13.40
C MET A 1 -0.50 22.93 12.33
N ARG A 2 -0.02 22.44 11.20
CA ARG A 2 -0.81 22.19 9.99
C ARG A 2 -0.46 20.82 9.43
N TYR A 3 -1.40 20.19 8.74
CA TYR A 3 -1.18 18.97 7.99
C TYR A 3 -1.25 19.22 6.48
N ILE A 4 -0.45 18.46 5.73
CA ILE A 4 -0.43 18.46 4.28
C ILE A 4 -0.68 17.02 3.82
N TYR A 5 -1.72 16.83 3.01
CA TYR A 5 -2.13 15.53 2.48
C TYR A 5 -1.80 15.50 0.99
N LEU A 6 -0.70 14.85 0.64
CA LEU A 6 -0.30 14.65 -0.76
C LEU A 6 -1.04 13.45 -1.33
N VAL A 7 -1.89 13.66 -2.34
CA VAL A 7 -2.63 12.61 -3.02
C VAL A 7 -2.02 12.38 -4.39
N ARG A 8 -1.68 11.12 -4.70
CA ARG A 8 -1.38 10.74 -6.08
C ARG A 8 -2.67 10.60 -6.85
N HIS A 9 -2.71 11.15 -8.06
CA HIS A 9 -3.82 10.94 -8.99
C HIS A 9 -4.20 9.45 -9.18
N GLY A 10 -5.40 9.21 -9.69
CA GLY A 10 -5.87 7.86 -10.03
C GLY A 10 -5.08 7.23 -11.18
N ASN A 11 -5.31 5.94 -11.44
CA ASN A 11 -4.67 5.26 -12.56
C ASN A 11 -4.88 6.00 -13.91
N PRO A 12 -3.81 6.36 -14.65
CA PRO A 12 -3.93 7.05 -15.93
C PRO A 12 -4.43 6.09 -17.02
N GLY A 13 -5.26 6.61 -17.92
CA GLY A 13 -5.64 5.93 -19.14
C GLY A 13 -4.43 5.79 -20.05
N GLN A 14 -3.97 4.56 -20.25
CA GLN A 14 -2.93 4.27 -21.22
C GLN A 14 -3.59 3.69 -22.48
N PRO A 15 -3.20 4.17 -23.68
CA PRO A 15 -3.78 3.67 -24.92
C PRO A 15 -3.39 2.22 -25.23
N ASP A 16 -2.29 1.71 -24.65
CA ASP A 16 -1.79 0.35 -24.89
C ASP A 16 -1.27 -0.30 -23.59
N GLU A 17 -1.41 -1.62 -23.49
CA GLU A 17 -0.50 -2.45 -22.69
C GLU A 17 0.70 -2.85 -23.59
N PRO A 18 1.96 -2.81 -23.11
CA PRO A 18 2.44 -2.67 -21.73
C PRO A 18 2.62 -1.21 -21.26
N SER A 19 2.89 -1.06 -19.96
CA SER A 19 3.01 0.26 -19.29
C SER A 19 4.04 1.20 -19.93
N ARG A 20 3.63 2.46 -20.13
CA ARG A 20 4.43 3.55 -20.73
C ARG A 20 5.05 4.48 -19.69
N CYS A 21 6.19 5.08 -20.01
CA CYS A 21 6.82 6.14 -19.22
C CYS A 21 6.05 7.45 -19.42
N LEU A 22 5.26 7.84 -18.41
CA LEU A 22 4.43 9.04 -18.45
C LEU A 22 5.02 10.09 -17.51
N GLY A 23 5.65 11.12 -18.08
CA GLY A 23 6.05 12.32 -17.36
C GLY A 23 5.10 13.45 -17.67
N ALA A 24 5.53 14.34 -18.56
CA ALA A 24 4.81 15.48 -19.12
C ALA A 24 3.71 15.09 -20.12
N THR A 25 3.70 13.86 -20.65
CA THR A 25 2.59 13.39 -21.49
C THR A 25 1.27 13.47 -20.71
N ASP A 26 0.36 14.32 -21.18
CA ASP A 26 -0.88 14.64 -20.46
C ASP A 26 -2.04 13.73 -20.91
N VAL A 27 -2.21 12.63 -20.18
CA VAL A 27 -3.30 11.67 -20.38
C VAL A 27 -4.41 11.86 -19.34
N SER A 28 -5.64 11.52 -19.72
CA SER A 28 -6.78 11.37 -18.80
C SER A 28 -6.60 10.19 -17.86
N LEU A 29 -7.44 10.10 -16.83
CA LEU A 29 -7.65 8.88 -16.06
C LEU A 29 -8.30 7.78 -16.90
N SER A 30 -8.00 6.52 -16.57
CA SER A 30 -8.78 5.38 -17.03
C SER A 30 -10.13 5.34 -16.29
N GLU A 31 -11.10 4.56 -16.79
CA GLU A 31 -12.35 4.34 -16.05
C GLU A 31 -12.07 3.69 -14.68
N TYR A 32 -11.15 2.73 -14.62
CA TYR A 32 -10.66 2.18 -13.36
C TYR A 32 -10.01 3.26 -12.46
N GLY A 33 -9.24 4.18 -13.03
CA GLY A 33 -8.64 5.29 -12.30
C GLY A 33 -9.65 6.27 -11.71
N LYS A 34 -10.74 6.55 -12.43
CA LYS A 34 -11.87 7.34 -11.92
C LYS A 34 -12.56 6.64 -10.77
N GLU A 35 -12.90 5.36 -10.95
CA GLU A 35 -13.54 4.54 -9.92
C GLU A 35 -12.65 4.42 -8.67
N GLN A 36 -11.34 4.25 -8.85
CA GLN A 36 -10.35 4.22 -7.76
C GLN A 36 -10.41 5.49 -6.92
N ILE A 37 -10.46 6.67 -7.53
CA ILE A 37 -10.56 7.92 -6.76
C ILE A 37 -11.94 8.07 -6.11
N CYS A 38 -13.02 7.70 -6.81
CA CYS A 38 -14.37 7.72 -6.24
C CYS A 38 -14.49 6.83 -4.99
N LYS A 39 -13.97 5.60 -5.02
CA LYS A 39 -13.93 4.68 -3.87
C LYS A 39 -13.06 5.18 -2.70
N SER A 40 -12.09 6.05 -3.00
CA SER A 40 -11.21 6.65 -2.00
C SER A 40 -11.74 7.96 -1.43
N LYS A 41 -12.84 8.48 -1.97
CA LYS A 41 -13.38 9.81 -1.63
C LYS A 41 -13.63 9.98 -0.14
N GLU A 42 -14.41 9.08 0.47
CA GLU A 42 -14.73 9.18 1.91
C GLU A 42 -13.47 9.15 2.79
N TYR A 43 -12.52 8.28 2.46
CA TYR A 43 -11.24 8.21 3.16
C TYR A 43 -10.44 9.50 3.02
N ILE A 44 -10.31 10.05 1.82
CA ILE A 44 -9.59 11.32 1.58
C ILE A 44 -10.30 12.49 2.26
N HIS A 45 -11.64 12.53 2.27
CA HIS A 45 -12.44 13.55 2.97
C HIS A 45 -12.46 13.39 4.50
N SER A 46 -12.06 12.22 5.04
CA SER A 46 -11.91 12.03 6.49
C SER A 46 -10.76 12.84 7.08
N PHE A 47 -9.79 13.25 6.25
CA PHE A 47 -8.70 14.12 6.67
C PHE A 47 -9.18 15.58 6.73
N PRO A 48 -8.80 16.35 7.76
CA PRO A 48 -9.32 17.70 8.00
C PRO A 48 -8.69 18.79 7.12
N TRP A 49 -8.59 18.59 5.80
CA TRP A 49 -8.12 19.63 4.87
C TRP A 49 -9.21 20.65 4.54
N THR A 50 -8.81 21.88 4.24
CA THR A 50 -9.74 22.96 3.88
C THR A 50 -9.34 23.70 2.60
N LYS A 51 -8.06 23.65 2.22
CA LYS A 51 -7.52 24.20 0.96
C LYS A 51 -7.03 23.11 0.02
N VAL A 52 -7.26 23.29 -1.28
CA VAL A 52 -6.93 22.31 -2.31
C VAL A 52 -5.99 22.93 -3.35
N TYR A 53 -4.84 22.30 -3.54
CA TYR A 53 -3.86 22.62 -4.56
C TYR A 53 -3.70 21.43 -5.51
N VAL A 54 -3.56 21.70 -6.79
CA VAL A 54 -3.57 20.63 -7.81
C VAL A 54 -2.57 20.91 -8.91
N SER A 55 -1.91 19.85 -9.36
CA SER A 55 -1.11 19.86 -10.60
C SER A 55 -1.96 20.25 -11.81
N PRO A 56 -1.41 20.99 -12.78
CA PRO A 56 -2.14 21.37 -13.99
C PRO A 56 -2.51 20.18 -14.89
N MET A 57 -1.91 19.00 -14.66
CA MET A 57 -2.09 17.84 -15.52
C MET A 57 -3.51 17.27 -15.41
N ARG A 58 -4.07 16.84 -16.55
CA ARG A 58 -5.46 16.40 -16.68
C ARG A 58 -5.83 15.28 -15.72
N ARG A 59 -4.97 14.29 -15.54
CA ARG A 59 -5.18 13.19 -14.56
C ARG A 59 -5.32 13.66 -13.11
N CYS A 60 -4.67 14.76 -12.72
CA CYS A 60 -4.80 15.35 -11.38
C CYS A 60 -6.11 16.15 -11.27
N LEU A 61 -6.46 16.93 -12.30
CA LEU A 61 -7.72 17.66 -12.37
C LEU A 61 -8.94 16.72 -12.36
N GLU A 62 -8.91 15.66 -13.16
CA GLU A 62 -9.95 14.61 -13.17
C GLU A 62 -10.01 13.87 -11.82
N SER A 63 -8.88 13.66 -11.15
CA SER A 63 -8.88 13.11 -9.78
C SER A 63 -9.57 14.04 -8.79
N ALA A 64 -9.32 15.35 -8.87
CA ALA A 64 -10.00 16.33 -8.02
C ALA A 64 -11.52 16.33 -8.27
N GLN A 65 -11.94 16.20 -9.54
CA GLN A 65 -13.34 16.06 -9.91
C GLN A 65 -13.96 14.77 -9.33
N CYS A 66 -13.28 13.63 -9.41
CA CYS A 66 -13.75 12.37 -8.80
C CYS A 66 -13.87 12.46 -7.27
N LEU A 67 -13.05 13.29 -6.62
CA LEU A 67 -13.21 13.61 -5.19
C LEU A 67 -14.42 14.52 -4.90
N GLY A 68 -15.12 15.00 -5.93
CA GLY A 68 -16.23 15.93 -5.81
C GLY A 68 -15.79 17.32 -5.35
N ILE A 69 -14.60 17.76 -5.77
CA ILE A 69 -14.10 19.10 -5.47
C ILE A 69 -14.44 20.00 -6.67
N ASP A 70 -15.21 21.05 -6.41
CA ASP A 70 -15.61 22.02 -7.43
C ASP A 70 -14.41 22.79 -7.99
N SER A 71 -14.47 23.15 -9.26
CA SER A 71 -13.35 23.78 -9.98
C SER A 71 -12.94 25.14 -9.40
N ASP A 72 -13.87 25.88 -8.81
CA ASP A 72 -13.61 27.18 -8.16
C ASP A 72 -12.88 27.05 -6.81
N ARG A 73 -12.86 25.85 -6.23
CA ARG A 73 -12.09 25.53 -5.02
C ARG A 73 -10.65 25.10 -5.32
N LEU A 74 -10.32 24.83 -6.59
CA LEU A 74 -8.99 24.35 -6.99
C LEU A 74 -8.04 25.51 -7.20
N THR A 75 -6.88 25.46 -6.54
CA THR A 75 -5.74 26.34 -6.85
C THR A 75 -4.72 25.55 -7.65
N ILE A 76 -4.61 25.84 -8.94
CA ILE A 76 -3.64 25.18 -9.82
C ILE A 76 -2.24 25.74 -9.55
N LYS A 77 -1.26 24.86 -9.38
CA LYS A 77 0.15 25.22 -9.19
C LYS A 77 1.00 24.45 -10.19
N GLU A 78 1.62 25.19 -11.10
CA GLU A 78 2.44 24.63 -12.19
C GLU A 78 3.50 23.65 -11.66
N ASN A 79 4.27 24.07 -10.65
CA ASN A 79 5.36 23.28 -10.07
C ASN A 79 4.91 22.02 -9.30
N LEU A 80 3.64 21.63 -9.32
CA LEU A 80 3.16 20.32 -8.87
C LEU A 80 3.12 19.26 -9.98
N HIS A 81 3.52 19.60 -11.22
CA HIS A 81 3.55 18.67 -12.36
C HIS A 81 4.51 17.49 -12.15
N GLU A 82 4.23 16.37 -12.83
CA GLU A 82 5.10 15.19 -12.82
C GLU A 82 6.43 15.49 -13.51
N MET A 83 7.45 14.71 -13.16
CA MET A 83 8.77 14.74 -13.78
C MET A 83 8.66 14.52 -15.31
N PRO A 84 9.04 15.48 -16.18
CA PRO A 84 9.20 15.22 -17.60
C PRO A 84 10.18 14.05 -17.81
N ALA A 85 9.84 13.14 -18.73
CA ALA A 85 10.67 11.99 -19.08
C ALA A 85 11.54 12.24 -20.33
N GLY A 86 11.48 13.45 -20.90
CA GLY A 86 12.31 13.85 -22.06
C GLY A 86 12.13 12.92 -23.25
N ILE A 87 13.25 12.47 -23.82
CA ILE A 87 13.26 11.51 -24.95
C ILE A 87 12.60 10.15 -24.64
N TRP A 88 12.20 9.88 -23.40
CA TRP A 88 11.48 8.66 -23.01
C TRP A 88 9.97 8.83 -22.88
N GLU A 89 9.45 10.06 -23.08
CA GLU A 89 8.02 10.31 -23.00
C GLU A 89 7.20 9.36 -23.87
N ASN A 90 6.16 8.79 -23.25
CA ASN A 90 5.20 7.91 -23.89
C ASN A 90 5.81 6.64 -24.53
N LEU A 91 7.07 6.29 -24.26
CA LEU A 91 7.66 5.01 -24.68
C LEU A 91 7.38 3.92 -23.64
N THR A 92 7.22 2.66 -24.09
CA THR A 92 7.22 1.52 -23.16
C THR A 92 8.63 1.29 -22.62
N PHE A 93 8.75 0.71 -21.42
CA PHE A 93 10.08 0.41 -20.86
C PHE A 93 10.88 -0.58 -21.72
N ASP A 94 10.22 -1.44 -22.49
CA ASP A 94 10.89 -2.36 -23.41
C ASP A 94 11.41 -1.63 -24.66
N GLN A 95 10.67 -0.64 -25.17
CA GLN A 95 11.17 0.27 -26.20
C GLN A 95 12.39 1.05 -25.68
N ILE A 96 12.31 1.62 -24.47
CA ILE A 96 13.42 2.36 -23.86
C ILE A 96 14.68 1.48 -23.74
N LYS A 97 14.55 0.25 -23.22
CA LYS A 97 15.67 -0.68 -23.10
C LYS A 97 16.29 -1.04 -24.44
N LYS A 98 15.46 -1.18 -25.49
CA LYS A 98 15.90 -1.55 -26.83
C LYS A 98 16.58 -0.39 -27.56
N GLU A 99 15.99 0.80 -27.50
CA GLU A 99 16.45 1.99 -28.23
C GLU A 99 17.59 2.72 -27.50
N TYR A 100 17.57 2.73 -26.17
CA TYR A 100 18.52 3.47 -25.33
C TYR A 100 19.18 2.60 -24.24
N PRO A 101 19.79 1.44 -24.58
CA PRO A 101 20.28 0.48 -23.57
C PRO A 101 21.31 1.06 -22.61
N LYS A 102 22.25 1.89 -23.11
CA LYS A 102 23.29 2.52 -22.27
C LYS A 102 22.72 3.54 -21.30
N LEU A 103 21.74 4.34 -21.73
CA LEU A 103 21.08 5.32 -20.87
C LEU A 103 20.20 4.62 -19.83
N TYR A 104 19.53 3.53 -20.21
CA TYR A 104 18.76 2.73 -19.27
C TYR A 104 19.66 2.07 -18.20
N GLU A 105 20.83 1.56 -18.58
CA GLU A 105 21.81 1.04 -17.63
C GLU A 105 22.36 2.14 -16.70
N ALA A 106 22.68 3.32 -17.23
CA ALA A 106 23.14 4.46 -16.44
C ALA A 106 22.09 4.90 -15.41
N ARG A 107 20.82 4.97 -15.82
CA ARG A 107 19.69 5.21 -14.90
C ARG A 107 19.61 4.16 -13.80
N GLY A 108 19.87 2.89 -14.09
CA GLY A 108 19.88 1.82 -13.10
C GLY A 108 20.97 2.00 -12.01
N LYS A 109 22.07 2.70 -12.33
CA LYS A 109 23.19 2.96 -11.41
C LYS A 109 23.01 4.22 -10.56
N ALA A 110 22.16 5.14 -10.99
CA ALA A 110 21.96 6.46 -10.38
C ALA A 110 20.49 6.89 -10.51
N ILE A 111 19.56 6.04 -10.06
CA ILE A 111 18.13 6.20 -10.34
C ILE A 111 17.56 7.52 -9.85
N GLY A 112 18.12 8.07 -8.77
CA GLY A 112 17.63 9.29 -8.15
C GLY A 112 18.12 10.59 -8.79
N THR A 113 19.27 10.55 -9.44
CA THR A 113 19.99 11.74 -9.92
C THR A 113 20.20 11.76 -11.44
N PHE A 114 20.00 10.63 -12.11
CA PHE A 114 20.10 10.54 -13.56
C PHE A 114 18.85 11.11 -14.24
N ALA A 115 19.08 11.92 -15.28
CA ALA A 115 18.08 12.38 -16.22
C ALA A 115 18.60 12.25 -17.65
N VAL A 116 17.72 11.90 -18.59
CA VAL A 116 18.01 11.96 -20.03
C VAL A 116 17.73 13.37 -20.56
N GLU A 117 18.10 13.63 -21.82
CA GLU A 117 17.82 14.91 -22.47
C GLU A 117 16.33 15.26 -22.40
N GLY A 118 16.02 16.46 -21.89
CA GLY A 118 14.66 16.96 -21.72
C GLY A 118 13.88 16.37 -20.54
N ALA A 119 14.50 15.53 -19.70
CA ALA A 119 13.89 14.95 -18.51
C ALA A 119 14.32 15.70 -17.22
N GLU A 120 13.55 15.51 -16.15
CA GLU A 120 13.98 15.83 -14.78
C GLU A 120 14.40 14.56 -14.03
N SER A 121 15.43 14.66 -13.19
CA SER A 121 15.77 13.64 -12.19
C SER A 121 14.83 13.73 -10.98
N PHE A 122 14.77 12.67 -10.16
CA PHE A 122 13.95 12.70 -8.93
C PHE A 122 14.42 13.78 -7.97
N LYS A 123 15.73 14.05 -7.94
CA LYS A 123 16.31 15.13 -7.15
C LYS A 123 15.79 16.50 -7.58
N GLU A 124 15.93 16.84 -8.86
CA GLU A 124 15.50 18.14 -9.39
C GLU A 124 13.99 18.35 -9.17
N ALA A 125 13.18 17.34 -9.50
CA ALA A 125 11.74 17.42 -9.30
C ALA A 125 11.36 17.53 -7.82
N GLY A 126 12.04 16.82 -6.93
CA GLY A 126 11.84 16.93 -5.49
C GLY A 126 12.18 18.30 -4.93
N GLU A 127 13.24 18.94 -5.45
CA GLU A 127 13.64 20.31 -5.09
C GLU A 127 12.61 21.35 -5.58
N ARG A 128 12.16 21.24 -6.84
CA ARG A 128 11.08 22.06 -7.40
C ARG A 128 9.78 21.93 -6.61
N PHE A 129 9.40 20.71 -6.26
CA PHE A 129 8.19 20.46 -5.49
C PHE A 129 8.28 21.01 -4.08
N ALA A 130 9.44 20.86 -3.41
CA ALA A 130 9.67 21.44 -2.09
C ALA A 130 9.48 22.95 -2.10
N GLN A 131 10.08 23.65 -3.08
CA GLN A 131 9.90 25.09 -3.23
C GLN A 131 8.43 25.46 -3.42
N CYS A 132 7.69 24.70 -4.24
CA CYS A 132 6.26 24.94 -4.43
C CYS A 132 5.45 24.71 -3.15
N ILE A 133 5.78 23.68 -2.37
CA ILE A 133 5.15 23.44 -1.06
C ILE A 133 5.46 24.58 -0.09
N ASP A 134 6.70 25.09 -0.05
CA ASP A 134 7.08 26.23 0.78
C ASP A 134 6.29 27.50 0.41
N GLU A 135 6.14 27.78 -0.88
CA GLU A 135 5.32 28.89 -1.40
C GLU A 135 3.85 28.75 -0.98
N ILE A 136 3.26 27.57 -1.20
CA ILE A 136 1.88 27.26 -0.74
C ILE A 136 1.77 27.41 0.78
N CYS A 137 2.79 26.98 1.51
CA CYS A 137 2.83 27.05 2.95
C CYS A 137 2.85 28.49 3.48
N GLY A 138 3.40 29.43 2.71
CA GLY A 138 3.39 30.87 3.00
C GLY A 138 2.05 31.57 2.70
N GLU A 139 1.17 30.97 1.88
CA GLU A 139 -0.12 31.58 1.48
C GLU A 139 -1.23 31.40 2.51
N THR A 140 -1.16 30.36 3.33
CA THR A 140 -2.21 30.00 4.28
C THR A 140 -1.64 29.25 5.49
N GLN A 141 -2.40 29.15 6.58
CA GLN A 141 -2.09 28.30 7.73
C GLN A 141 -3.05 27.10 7.84
N GLU A 142 -3.92 26.95 6.85
CA GLU A 142 -4.92 25.87 6.78
C GLU A 142 -4.33 24.53 6.38
N ASN A 143 -5.01 23.44 6.73
CA ASN A 143 -4.64 22.10 6.28
C ASN A 143 -4.86 21.94 4.77
N LEU A 144 -3.89 21.32 4.11
CA LEU A 144 -3.78 21.30 2.65
C LEU A 144 -4.06 19.92 2.08
N LEU A 145 -4.86 19.85 1.03
CA LEU A 145 -4.91 18.72 0.10
C LEU A 145 -4.11 19.09 -1.16
N VAL A 146 -3.10 18.30 -1.51
CA VAL A 146 -2.26 18.54 -2.68
C VAL A 146 -2.34 17.35 -3.62
N ILE A 147 -2.94 17.50 -4.80
CA ILE A 147 -3.09 16.41 -5.77
C ILE A 147 -1.98 16.50 -6.82
N SER A 148 -1.10 15.49 -6.85
CA SER A 148 0.10 15.45 -7.69
C SER A 148 0.42 13.99 -8.10
N HIS A 149 1.72 13.67 -8.28
CA HIS A 149 2.19 12.49 -8.97
C HIS A 149 3.26 11.72 -8.19
N ALA A 150 3.50 10.46 -8.55
CA ALA A 150 4.40 9.60 -7.79
C ALA A 150 5.87 10.04 -7.88
N GLY A 151 6.37 10.41 -9.06
CA GLY A 151 7.78 10.70 -9.25
C GLY A 151 8.22 11.88 -8.38
N VAL A 152 7.52 12.99 -8.56
CA VAL A 152 7.77 14.23 -7.84
C VAL A 152 7.57 14.10 -6.32
N ILE A 153 6.53 13.38 -5.85
CA ILE A 153 6.31 13.14 -4.40
C ILE A 153 7.47 12.33 -3.81
N ARG A 154 7.96 11.29 -4.49
CA ARG A 154 9.08 10.49 -3.96
C ARG A 154 10.37 11.30 -3.87
N GLY A 155 10.67 12.11 -4.89
CA GLY A 155 11.82 13.01 -4.87
C GLY A 155 11.75 14.01 -3.71
N PHE A 156 10.55 14.55 -3.47
CA PHE A 156 10.29 15.42 -2.32
C PHE A 156 10.50 14.69 -0.98
N LEU A 157 10.01 13.45 -0.83
CA LEU A 157 10.20 12.65 0.39
C LEU A 157 11.68 12.32 0.66
N CYS A 158 12.48 12.04 -0.38
CA CYS A 158 13.94 11.90 -0.24
C CYS A 158 14.58 13.17 0.31
N LYS A 159 14.25 14.34 -0.27
CA LYS A 159 14.72 15.65 0.22
C LYS A 159 14.37 15.83 1.69
N LEU A 160 13.11 15.61 2.03
CA LEU A 160 12.56 15.93 3.34
C LEU A 160 13.16 15.07 4.46
N THR A 161 13.44 13.80 4.16
CA THR A 161 13.94 12.83 5.14
C THR A 161 15.46 12.68 5.13
N GLY A 162 16.16 13.37 4.21
CA GLY A 162 17.59 13.18 3.99
C GLY A 162 17.97 11.80 3.46
N ARG A 163 17.00 11.02 2.96
CA ARG A 163 17.27 9.70 2.36
C ARG A 163 17.99 9.87 1.03
N ASP A 164 18.94 8.98 0.76
CA ASP A 164 19.62 8.93 -0.52
C ASP A 164 18.60 8.82 -1.68
N TYR A 165 18.79 9.65 -2.70
CA TYR A 165 17.94 9.66 -3.88
C TYR A 165 18.03 8.34 -4.67
N ASP A 166 19.12 7.58 -4.57
CA ASP A 166 19.18 6.26 -5.20
C ASP A 166 18.29 5.22 -4.51
N GLN A 167 17.74 5.55 -3.34
CA GLN A 167 16.71 4.77 -2.63
C GLN A 167 15.29 5.31 -2.85
N VAL A 168 15.07 6.22 -3.80
CA VAL A 168 13.78 6.89 -4.05
C VAL A 168 12.61 5.92 -4.29
N MET A 169 12.90 4.73 -4.84
CA MET A 169 11.89 3.71 -5.13
C MET A 169 11.37 2.99 -3.88
N ASP A 170 12.03 3.15 -2.72
CA ASP A 170 11.54 2.64 -1.44
C ASP A 170 10.34 3.43 -0.91
N TYR A 171 10.16 4.68 -1.38
CA TYR A 171 8.93 5.43 -1.12
C TYR A 171 7.79 4.91 -1.99
N THR A 172 6.80 4.34 -1.34
CA THR A 172 5.61 3.81 -1.99
C THR A 172 4.57 4.92 -2.09
N VAL A 173 4.13 5.18 -3.32
CA VAL A 173 3.09 6.17 -3.59
C VAL A 173 2.11 5.57 -4.61
N PRO A 174 1.27 4.59 -4.23
CA PRO A 174 0.29 3.99 -5.13
C PRO A 174 -0.71 4.99 -5.72
N TYR A 175 -1.38 4.64 -6.81
CA TYR A 175 -2.45 5.50 -7.35
C TYR A 175 -3.58 5.66 -6.34
N GLY A 176 -4.10 6.89 -6.20
CA GLY A 176 -5.10 7.22 -5.18
C GLY A 176 -4.60 7.17 -3.72
N SER A 177 -3.29 7.02 -3.50
CA SER A 177 -2.74 6.99 -2.14
C SER A 177 -2.59 8.39 -1.55
N VAL A 178 -2.64 8.47 -0.23
CA VAL A 178 -2.41 9.67 0.59
C VAL A 178 -1.07 9.56 1.30
N THR A 179 -0.28 10.61 1.24
CA THR A 179 0.91 10.83 2.08
C THR A 179 0.61 11.99 3.02
N VAL A 180 0.85 11.77 4.31
CA VAL A 180 0.50 12.71 5.38
C VAL A 180 1.79 13.33 5.91
N LEU A 181 1.86 14.66 5.84
CA LEU A 181 2.92 15.45 6.42
C LEU A 181 2.36 16.33 7.52
N LYS A 182 3.21 16.68 8.47
CA LYS A 182 2.90 17.60 9.56
C LYS A 182 3.94 18.71 9.60
N GLU A 183 3.47 19.94 9.64
CA GLU A 183 4.32 21.11 9.86
C GLU A 183 4.51 21.34 11.37
N THR A 184 5.77 21.29 11.78
CA THR A 184 6.26 21.57 13.13
C THR A 184 7.11 22.85 13.12
N GLY A 185 7.57 23.29 14.29
CA GLY A 185 8.44 24.47 14.38
C GLY A 185 9.79 24.28 13.66
N ASP A 186 10.20 23.03 13.43
CA ASP A 186 11.47 22.65 12.85
C ASP A 186 11.38 22.29 11.34
N GLY A 187 10.18 22.39 10.75
CA GLY A 187 9.93 22.12 9.34
C GLY A 187 8.78 21.13 9.10
N LEU A 188 8.82 20.43 7.97
CA LEU A 188 7.86 19.38 7.64
C LEU A 188 8.37 18.01 8.11
N GLU A 189 7.49 17.22 8.70
CA GLU A 189 7.74 15.84 9.10
C GLU A 189 6.82 14.90 8.32
N VAL A 190 7.38 13.78 7.85
CA VAL A 190 6.58 12.71 7.24
C VAL A 190 5.91 11.92 8.37
N VAL A 191 4.59 12.02 8.48
CA VAL A 191 3.81 11.21 9.41
C VAL A 191 3.61 9.82 8.82
N GLU A 192 3.08 9.78 7.59
CA GLU A 192 2.82 8.55 6.87
C GLU A 192 2.94 8.78 5.35
N TYR A 193 3.18 7.73 4.59
CA TYR A 193 3.23 7.79 3.13
C TYR A 193 2.58 6.59 2.45
N GLY A 194 1.97 6.84 1.30
CA GLY A 194 1.42 5.80 0.43
C GLY A 194 0.19 5.08 0.95
N LEU A 195 -0.60 5.68 1.85
CA LEU A 195 -1.79 5.05 2.44
C LEU A 195 -2.93 4.97 1.41
N ARG A 196 -3.60 3.81 1.30
CA ARG A 196 -4.80 3.65 0.47
C ARG A 196 -6.03 3.34 1.31
N SER A 197 -7.19 3.81 0.83
CA SER A 197 -8.48 3.43 1.39
C SER A 197 -8.68 1.92 1.33
N LEU A 198 -9.15 1.32 2.42
CA LEU A 198 -9.57 -0.09 2.43
C LEU A 198 -10.70 -0.37 1.44
N LYS A 199 -11.53 0.63 1.09
CA LYS A 199 -12.60 0.47 0.08
C LYS A 199 -12.07 0.20 -1.33
N LEU A 200 -10.79 0.48 -1.60
CA LEU A 200 -10.13 0.06 -2.83
C LEU A 200 -9.86 -1.44 -2.88
N LEU A 201 -9.75 -2.08 -1.72
CA LEU A 201 -9.46 -3.50 -1.61
C LEU A 201 -10.76 -4.31 -1.61
N ASP A 202 -11.49 -4.21 -2.72
CA ASP A 202 -12.65 -5.06 -3.00
C ASP A 202 -12.21 -6.41 -3.61
N MET A 203 -13.17 -7.25 -3.98
CA MET A 203 -12.87 -8.58 -4.52
C MET A 203 -12.18 -8.55 -5.88
N ASP A 204 -12.35 -7.49 -6.66
CA ASP A 204 -11.68 -7.34 -7.96
C ASP A 204 -10.21 -6.96 -7.73
N GLU A 205 -9.92 -6.03 -6.82
CA GLU A 205 -8.54 -5.68 -6.42
C GLU A 205 -7.84 -6.90 -5.78
N VAL A 206 -8.52 -7.64 -4.91
CA VAL A 206 -7.98 -8.89 -4.32
C VAL A 206 -7.61 -9.91 -5.41
N LYS A 207 -8.47 -10.08 -6.42
CA LYS A 207 -8.20 -10.97 -7.55
C LYS A 207 -6.99 -10.49 -8.36
N GLN A 208 -6.89 -9.19 -8.66
CA GLN A 208 -5.73 -8.62 -9.33
C GLN A 208 -4.44 -8.82 -8.53
N ILE A 209 -4.49 -8.72 -7.20
CA ILE A 209 -3.35 -9.01 -6.34
C ILE A 209 -2.92 -10.48 -6.46
N TYR A 210 -3.85 -11.42 -6.47
CA TYR A 210 -3.52 -12.84 -6.70
C TYR A 210 -2.82 -13.06 -8.04
N GLU A 211 -3.33 -12.44 -9.11
CA GLU A 211 -2.74 -12.53 -10.45
C GLU A 211 -1.33 -11.93 -10.48
N LYS A 212 -1.14 -10.72 -9.96
CA LYS A 212 0.16 -10.04 -9.86
C LYS A 212 1.16 -10.80 -9.00
N CYS A 213 0.70 -11.46 -7.95
CA CYS A 213 1.55 -12.27 -7.07
C CYS A 213 1.87 -13.66 -7.63
N GLY A 214 1.12 -14.12 -8.65
CA GLY A 214 1.20 -15.50 -9.14
C GLY A 214 0.69 -16.50 -8.10
N THR A 215 -0.28 -16.13 -7.27
CA THR A 215 -0.75 -16.96 -6.15
C THR A 215 -1.44 -18.24 -6.67
N PRO A 216 -0.97 -19.45 -6.28
CA PRO A 216 -1.55 -20.70 -6.76
C PRO A 216 -3.01 -20.89 -6.35
N LYS A 217 -3.83 -21.50 -7.22
CA LYS A 217 -5.26 -21.75 -6.94
C LYS A 217 -5.53 -22.44 -5.60
N PRO A 218 -4.78 -23.48 -5.17
CA PRO A 218 -5.00 -24.10 -3.85
C PRO A 218 -4.74 -23.13 -2.68
N VAL A 219 -3.78 -22.22 -2.83
CA VAL A 219 -3.48 -21.18 -1.83
C VAL A 219 -4.60 -20.14 -1.79
N VAL A 220 -5.15 -19.76 -2.95
CA VAL A 220 -6.33 -18.89 -3.01
C VAL A 220 -7.55 -19.54 -2.34
N SER A 221 -7.80 -20.83 -2.58
CA SER A 221 -8.89 -21.56 -1.91
C SER A 221 -8.69 -21.60 -0.39
N HIS A 222 -7.45 -21.83 0.06
CA HIS A 222 -7.09 -21.77 1.47
C HIS A 222 -7.39 -20.40 2.09
N MET A 223 -6.87 -19.31 1.52
CA MET A 223 -7.09 -17.96 2.04
C MET A 223 -8.57 -17.57 2.07
N LYS A 224 -9.35 -17.97 1.06
CA LYS A 224 -10.81 -17.78 1.08
C LYS A 224 -11.46 -18.53 2.24
N LYS A 225 -11.06 -19.77 2.49
CA LYS A 225 -11.60 -20.55 3.60
C LYS A 225 -11.20 -19.97 4.96
N VAL A 226 -9.96 -19.50 5.11
CA VAL A 226 -9.51 -18.78 6.30
C VAL A 226 -10.34 -17.52 6.51
N ALA A 227 -10.62 -16.75 5.45
CA ALA A 227 -11.45 -15.54 5.55
C ALA A 227 -12.90 -15.83 5.98
N GLU A 228 -13.49 -16.94 5.51
CA GLU A 228 -14.80 -17.40 6.00
C GLU A 228 -14.77 -17.74 7.50
N VAL A 229 -13.76 -18.51 7.94
CA VAL A 229 -13.62 -18.91 9.35
C VAL A 229 -13.34 -17.70 10.25
N THR A 230 -12.54 -16.73 9.78
CA THR A 230 -12.30 -15.46 10.47
C THR A 230 -13.61 -14.74 10.77
N LEU A 231 -14.50 -14.58 9.78
CA LEU A 231 -15.79 -13.92 10.00
C LEU A 231 -16.67 -14.70 10.98
N GLN A 232 -16.70 -16.03 10.87
CA GLN A 232 -17.45 -16.88 11.82
C GLN A 232 -16.99 -16.65 13.27
N ILE A 233 -15.67 -16.66 13.51
CA ILE A 233 -15.09 -16.39 14.85
C ILE A 233 -15.48 -15.00 15.35
N MET A 234 -15.40 -13.97 14.50
CA MET A 234 -15.68 -12.60 14.89
C MET A 234 -17.18 -12.33 15.08
N ASP A 235 -18.05 -13.01 14.34
CA ASP A 235 -19.51 -12.91 14.47
C ASP A 235 -20.04 -13.66 15.68
N GLU A 236 -19.38 -14.71 16.17
CA GLU A 236 -19.73 -15.33 17.46
C GLU A 236 -19.44 -14.40 18.65
N LYS A 237 -18.68 -13.32 18.44
CA LYS A 237 -18.27 -12.33 19.44
C LYS A 237 -18.63 -10.90 19.00
N MET A 238 -19.85 -10.70 18.47
CA MET A 238 -20.29 -9.43 17.85
C MET A 238 -20.00 -8.18 18.69
N ASP A 239 -20.07 -8.28 20.03
CA ASP A 239 -19.91 -7.13 20.93
C ASP A 239 -18.45 -6.70 21.14
N GLN A 240 -17.47 -7.45 20.64
CA GLN A 240 -16.03 -7.18 20.85
C GLN A 240 -15.33 -6.49 19.68
N PHE A 241 -15.92 -6.49 18.48
CA PHE A 241 -15.27 -5.97 17.27
C PHE A 241 -16.16 -5.02 16.51
N THR A 242 -15.59 -3.89 16.10
CA THR A 242 -16.21 -2.96 15.16
C THR A 242 -16.29 -3.56 13.75
N GLU A 243 -17.20 -3.03 12.91
CA GLU A 243 -17.29 -3.42 11.50
C GLU A 243 -15.98 -3.17 10.73
N TYR A 244 -15.23 -2.13 11.10
CA TYR A 244 -13.90 -1.86 10.52
C TYR A 244 -12.90 -2.98 10.86
N GLU A 245 -12.87 -3.42 12.11
CA GLU A 245 -12.00 -4.51 12.56
C GLU A 245 -12.37 -5.84 11.90
N LYS A 246 -13.67 -6.12 11.70
CA LYS A 246 -14.09 -7.29 10.91
C LYS A 246 -13.62 -7.19 9.46
N GLU A 247 -13.82 -6.03 8.82
CA GLU A 247 -13.43 -5.79 7.43
C GLU A 247 -11.91 -5.95 7.22
N ILE A 248 -11.10 -5.46 8.16
CA ILE A 248 -9.64 -5.49 8.04
C ILE A 248 -9.05 -6.89 8.21
N VAL A 249 -9.53 -7.66 9.20
CA VAL A 249 -9.06 -9.04 9.44
C VAL A 249 -9.55 -9.97 8.34
N TYR A 250 -10.78 -9.78 7.84
CA TYR A 250 -11.27 -10.50 6.67
C TYR A 250 -10.37 -10.30 5.44
N LYS A 251 -10.01 -9.06 5.14
CA LYS A 251 -9.11 -8.76 4.00
C LYS A 251 -7.68 -9.24 4.23
N ALA A 252 -7.19 -9.20 5.48
CA ALA A 252 -5.91 -9.80 5.83
C ALA A 252 -5.93 -11.32 5.63
N ALA A 253 -7.01 -12.01 6.00
CA ALA A 253 -7.20 -13.44 5.76
C ALA A 253 -7.19 -13.79 4.27
N LEU A 254 -7.82 -12.97 3.43
CA LEU A 254 -7.77 -13.13 1.97
C LEU A 254 -6.35 -12.98 1.39
N LEU A 255 -5.44 -12.28 2.07
CA LEU A 255 -4.17 -11.85 1.48
C LEU A 255 -2.91 -12.35 2.22
N HIS A 256 -3.05 -13.03 3.36
CA HIS A 256 -1.90 -13.36 4.22
C HIS A 256 -0.84 -14.24 3.54
N ASP A 257 -1.27 -15.09 2.61
CA ASP A 257 -0.46 -16.12 1.96
C ASP A 257 -0.21 -15.84 0.46
N ILE A 258 -0.43 -14.61 -0.02
CA ILE A 258 -0.30 -14.29 -1.46
C ILE A 258 1.09 -14.65 -2.04
N LYS A 259 2.13 -14.66 -1.20
CA LYS A 259 3.50 -15.06 -1.55
C LYS A 259 3.93 -16.43 -0.99
N ARG A 260 3.00 -17.35 -0.72
CA ARG A 260 3.24 -18.66 -0.05
C ARG A 260 4.41 -19.49 -0.61
N THR A 261 4.72 -19.38 -1.90
CA THR A 261 5.82 -20.12 -2.56
C THR A 261 7.21 -19.52 -2.30
N GLU A 262 7.29 -18.30 -1.78
CA GLU A 262 8.55 -17.64 -1.45
C GLU A 262 9.03 -18.00 -0.03
N LYS A 263 10.35 -17.96 0.21
CA LYS A 263 10.90 -18.06 1.57
C LYS A 263 10.48 -16.82 2.39
N ASN A 264 10.12 -17.02 3.66
CA ASN A 264 9.57 -15.99 4.55
C ASN A 264 8.33 -15.31 3.91
N HIS A 265 7.39 -16.14 3.43
CA HIS A 265 6.21 -15.69 2.70
C HIS A 265 5.36 -14.69 3.48
N ASP A 266 5.27 -14.84 4.80
CA ASP A 266 4.61 -13.91 5.71
C ASP A 266 5.15 -12.48 5.56
N LYS A 267 6.48 -12.33 5.64
CA LYS A 267 7.15 -11.04 5.42
C LYS A 267 7.00 -10.55 3.98
N LYS A 268 7.09 -11.44 2.99
CA LYS A 268 6.96 -11.08 1.56
C LYS A 268 5.55 -10.62 1.20
N SER A 269 4.51 -11.29 1.71
CA SER A 269 3.11 -10.89 1.59
C SER A 269 2.91 -9.51 2.25
N ALA A 270 3.39 -9.33 3.49
CA ALA A 270 3.30 -8.05 4.18
C ALA A 270 4.03 -6.92 3.43
N ASP A 271 5.25 -7.14 2.96
CA ASP A 271 6.02 -6.14 2.20
C ASP A 271 5.33 -5.77 0.89
N TYR A 272 4.67 -6.73 0.21
CA TYR A 272 3.85 -6.45 -0.96
C TYR A 272 2.66 -5.56 -0.61
N LEU A 273 1.92 -5.88 0.46
CA LEU A 273 0.76 -5.11 0.91
C LEU A 273 1.13 -3.68 1.36
N ARG A 274 2.28 -3.51 2.02
CA ARG A 274 2.82 -2.17 2.33
C ARG A 274 3.11 -1.36 1.06
N LYS A 275 3.65 -2.02 0.03
CA LYS A 275 3.91 -1.39 -1.27
C LYS A 275 2.64 -1.00 -2.00
N GLU A 276 1.59 -1.79 -1.88
CA GLU A 276 0.27 -1.48 -2.41
C GLU A 276 -0.51 -0.47 -1.56
N GLY A 277 -0.01 -0.06 -0.39
CA GLY A 277 -0.59 1.00 0.45
C GLY A 277 -1.56 0.52 1.54
N TYR A 278 -1.63 -0.79 1.79
CA TYR A 278 -2.49 -1.41 2.80
C TYR A 278 -1.69 -1.75 4.07
N LYS A 279 -1.22 -0.73 4.79
CA LYS A 279 -0.29 -0.89 5.93
C LYS A 279 -0.88 -1.69 7.08
N ASP A 280 -2.08 -1.34 7.53
CA ASP A 280 -2.75 -2.04 8.63
C ASP A 280 -2.93 -3.54 8.34
N ILE A 281 -3.32 -3.89 7.10
CA ILE A 281 -3.43 -5.29 6.67
C ILE A 281 -2.05 -5.95 6.69
N ALA A 282 -1.02 -5.26 6.18
CA ALA A 282 0.33 -5.78 6.16
C ALA A 282 0.89 -6.05 7.57
N GLU A 283 0.49 -5.28 8.58
CA GLU A 283 0.87 -5.52 9.97
C GLU A 283 0.25 -6.80 10.52
N LEU A 284 -1.05 -7.02 10.29
CA LEU A 284 -1.73 -8.27 10.64
C LEU A 284 -1.08 -9.47 9.94
N VAL A 285 -0.80 -9.34 8.64
CA VAL A 285 -0.12 -10.37 7.85
C VAL A 285 1.31 -10.58 8.30
N ALA A 286 2.05 -9.56 8.76
CA ALA A 286 3.41 -9.79 9.28
C ALA A 286 3.41 -10.60 10.59
N LEU A 287 2.33 -10.54 11.37
CA LEU A 287 2.23 -11.17 12.68
C LEU A 287 1.48 -12.51 12.68
N HIS A 288 0.88 -12.94 11.56
CA HIS A 288 0.04 -14.14 11.51
C HIS A 288 0.78 -15.46 11.79
N HIS A 289 2.12 -15.45 11.86
CA HIS A 289 2.98 -16.58 12.25
C HIS A 289 3.79 -16.30 13.55
N SER A 290 3.47 -15.23 14.26
CA SER A 290 4.13 -14.90 15.54
C SER A 290 3.82 -15.94 16.61
N THR A 291 4.86 -16.41 17.30
CA THR A 291 4.77 -17.31 18.46
C THR A 291 4.51 -16.58 19.78
N LEU A 292 4.54 -15.25 19.78
CA LEU A 292 4.34 -14.46 20.99
C LEU A 292 2.89 -14.59 21.47
N ILE A 293 2.72 -14.93 22.75
CA ILE A 293 1.42 -14.94 23.43
C ILE A 293 1.22 -13.57 24.07
N ASN A 294 0.11 -12.92 23.75
CA ASN A 294 -0.23 -11.65 24.35
C ASN A 294 -0.83 -11.88 25.74
N VAL A 295 -0.17 -11.39 26.80
CA VAL A 295 -0.70 -11.55 28.17
C VAL A 295 -1.90 -10.66 28.49
N LYS A 296 -2.32 -9.79 27.57
CA LYS A 296 -3.51 -8.94 27.74
C LYS A 296 -4.81 -9.74 27.72
N PRO A 297 -5.84 -9.27 28.43
CA PRO A 297 -7.15 -9.92 28.46
C PRO A 297 -7.93 -9.76 27.15
N GLU A 298 -7.71 -8.70 26.36
CA GLU A 298 -8.37 -8.51 25.06
C GLU A 298 -7.66 -9.27 23.95
N ILE A 299 -8.41 -9.93 23.06
CA ILE A 299 -7.84 -10.63 21.90
C ILE A 299 -7.42 -9.62 20.83
N GLU A 300 -6.21 -9.74 20.30
CA GLU A 300 -5.74 -8.88 19.22
C GLU A 300 -6.14 -9.44 17.85
N LEU A 301 -6.39 -8.55 16.88
CA LEU A 301 -6.86 -8.90 15.54
C LEU A 301 -5.96 -9.90 14.80
N HIS A 302 -4.65 -9.80 15.00
CA HIS A 302 -3.69 -10.72 14.38
C HIS A 302 -3.77 -12.14 14.98
N GLU A 303 -4.24 -12.27 16.23
CA GLU A 303 -4.45 -13.55 16.91
C GLU A 303 -5.68 -14.27 16.33
N ILE A 304 -6.72 -13.52 15.95
CA ILE A 304 -7.87 -14.06 15.23
C ILE A 304 -7.43 -14.62 13.88
N LEU A 305 -6.66 -13.84 13.10
CA LEU A 305 -6.11 -14.30 11.81
C LEU A 305 -5.23 -15.55 11.98
N PHE A 306 -4.33 -15.54 12.98
CA PHE A 306 -3.49 -16.68 13.31
C PHE A 306 -4.35 -17.93 13.58
N TYR A 307 -5.35 -17.79 14.44
CA TYR A 307 -6.18 -18.91 14.88
C TYR A 307 -7.08 -19.43 13.76
N ALA A 308 -7.73 -18.53 13.01
CA ALA A 308 -8.52 -18.87 11.83
C ALA A 308 -7.69 -19.61 10.78
N ASP A 309 -6.44 -19.17 10.52
CA ASP A 309 -5.51 -19.96 9.70
C ASP A 309 -5.39 -21.35 10.32
N LYS A 310 -5.00 -21.49 11.60
CA LYS A 310 -4.82 -22.80 12.29
C LYS A 310 -6.04 -23.72 12.30
N LEU A 311 -7.24 -23.22 12.06
CA LEU A 311 -8.44 -24.04 11.90
C LEU A 311 -8.70 -24.52 10.48
N VAL A 312 -7.89 -24.10 9.50
CA VAL A 312 -8.05 -24.48 8.09
C VAL A 312 -6.85 -25.28 7.60
N MET A 313 -7.08 -26.45 7.00
CA MET A 313 -6.06 -27.18 6.26
C MET A 313 -6.53 -27.37 4.82
N GLU A 314 -5.70 -26.94 3.86
CA GLU A 314 -6.13 -26.79 2.46
C GLU A 314 -7.36 -25.88 2.41
N ASP A 315 -8.52 -26.40 2.06
CA ASP A 315 -9.79 -25.67 1.98
C ASP A 315 -10.85 -26.17 2.98
N ARG A 316 -10.43 -26.89 4.03
CA ARG A 316 -11.34 -27.52 5.02
C ARG A 316 -11.06 -27.06 6.44
N VAL A 317 -12.13 -26.94 7.22
CA VAL A 317 -12.03 -26.71 8.67
C VAL A 317 -11.59 -28.00 9.36
N VAL A 318 -10.66 -27.89 10.30
CA VAL A 318 -10.05 -29.00 11.04
C VAL A 318 -9.96 -28.66 12.53
N PHE A 319 -9.85 -29.68 13.37
CA PHE A 319 -9.49 -29.47 14.77
C PHE A 319 -8.02 -29.07 14.89
N ILE A 320 -7.73 -28.22 15.86
CA ILE A 320 -6.39 -27.66 16.04
C ILE A 320 -5.39 -28.76 16.42
N GLU A 321 -5.83 -29.70 17.25
CA GLU A 321 -5.07 -30.87 17.67
C GLU A 321 -4.66 -31.72 16.44
N ASP A 322 -5.59 -31.96 15.52
CA ASP A 322 -5.34 -32.72 14.29
C ASP A 322 -4.37 -31.99 13.35
N ARG A 323 -4.52 -30.68 13.18
CA ARG A 323 -3.61 -29.87 12.33
C ARG A 323 -2.18 -29.94 12.86
N PHE A 324 -2.00 -29.75 14.16
CA PHE A 324 -0.69 -29.72 14.78
C PHE A 324 -0.03 -31.10 14.84
N ALA A 325 -0.80 -32.17 15.09
CA ALA A 325 -0.29 -33.54 15.02
C ALA A 325 0.28 -33.86 13.62
N LYS A 326 -0.45 -33.49 12.56
CA LYS A 326 0.00 -33.74 11.17
C LYS A 326 1.22 -32.91 10.77
N SER A 327 1.35 -31.68 11.27
CA SER A 327 2.49 -30.82 10.96
C SER A 327 3.74 -31.14 11.80
N PHE A 328 3.57 -31.70 13.00
CA PHE A 328 4.68 -32.11 13.88
C PHE A 328 5.60 -33.14 13.23
N GLU A 329 5.04 -34.07 12.45
CA GLU A 329 5.81 -35.08 11.71
C GLU A 329 6.85 -34.47 10.75
N ARG A 330 6.67 -33.21 10.32
CA ARG A 330 7.63 -32.49 9.46
C ARG A 330 8.74 -31.78 10.24
N CYS A 331 8.54 -31.57 11.54
CA CYS A 331 9.47 -30.89 12.44
C CYS A 331 10.35 -31.88 13.21
N LYS A 332 9.90 -33.12 13.32
CA LYS A 332 10.51 -34.16 14.15
C LYS A 332 12.01 -34.33 13.87
N GLY A 333 12.81 -34.29 14.93
CA GLY A 333 14.27 -34.44 14.89
C GLY A 333 15.03 -33.14 14.60
N ILE A 334 14.36 -31.99 14.54
CA ILE A 334 14.98 -30.67 14.39
C ILE A 334 14.57 -29.81 15.59
N GLU A 335 15.46 -29.69 16.59
CA GLU A 335 15.17 -29.08 17.90
C GLU A 335 14.53 -27.68 17.79
N GLU A 336 15.10 -26.78 16.98
CA GLU A 336 14.54 -25.44 16.76
C GLU A 336 13.15 -25.46 16.11
N ALA A 337 12.90 -26.42 15.20
CA ALA A 337 11.62 -26.53 14.52
C ALA A 337 10.54 -27.14 15.44
N GLU A 338 10.92 -28.09 16.29
CA GLU A 338 10.04 -28.65 17.32
C GLU A 338 9.67 -27.60 18.37
N ALA A 339 10.64 -26.83 18.88
CA ALA A 339 10.39 -25.76 19.84
C ALA A 339 9.46 -24.69 19.26
N LYS A 340 9.69 -24.28 18.00
CA LYS A 340 8.81 -23.33 17.31
C LYS A 340 7.40 -23.91 17.10
N HIS A 341 7.29 -25.18 16.71
CA HIS A 341 6.00 -25.85 16.51
C HIS A 341 5.21 -25.92 17.82
N GLN A 342 5.87 -26.29 18.92
CA GLN A 342 5.26 -26.34 20.25
C GLN A 342 4.76 -24.94 20.69
N ALA A 343 5.56 -23.89 20.52
CA ALA A 343 5.15 -22.53 20.85
C ALA A 343 3.94 -22.05 20.02
N LEU A 344 3.88 -22.42 18.73
CA LEU A 344 2.71 -22.15 17.88
C LEU A 344 1.47 -22.90 18.39
N TYR A 345 1.62 -24.14 18.84
CA TYR A 345 0.53 -24.95 19.38
C TYR A 345 -0.01 -24.37 20.69
N GLU A 346 0.87 -24.01 21.62
CA GLU A 346 0.52 -23.39 22.90
C GLU A 346 -0.25 -22.08 22.68
N LYS A 347 0.22 -21.22 21.78
CA LYS A 347 -0.51 -20.01 21.38
C LYS A 347 -1.89 -20.33 20.82
N ALA A 348 -1.99 -21.33 19.96
CA ALA A 348 -3.25 -21.76 19.37
C ALA A 348 -4.27 -22.22 20.42
N ILE A 349 -3.85 -23.01 21.41
CA ILE A 349 -4.70 -23.44 22.53
C ILE A 349 -5.08 -22.26 23.41
N TRP A 350 -4.13 -21.37 23.72
CA TRP A 350 -4.41 -20.17 24.50
C TRP A 350 -5.46 -19.27 23.83
N ILE A 351 -5.38 -19.06 22.51
CA ILE A 351 -6.39 -18.30 21.75
C ILE A 351 -7.75 -19.04 21.77
N LYS A 352 -7.75 -20.37 21.59
CA LYS A 352 -8.97 -21.20 21.66
C LYS A 352 -9.69 -21.03 23.00
N GLU A 353 -8.96 -21.04 24.12
CA GLU A 353 -9.53 -20.83 25.45
C GLU A 353 -10.09 -19.41 25.63
N LYS A 354 -9.39 -18.41 25.10
CA LYS A 354 -9.79 -16.99 25.15
C LYS A 354 -11.03 -16.68 24.31
N ILE A 355 -11.20 -17.37 23.18
CA ILE A 355 -12.39 -17.26 22.32
C ILE A 355 -13.52 -18.15 22.85
N GLY A 356 -13.21 -19.33 23.38
CA GLY A 356 -14.18 -20.32 23.85
C GLY A 356 -14.77 -20.06 25.24
N GLY A 357 -14.14 -19.21 26.06
CA GLY A 357 -14.74 -18.58 27.24
C GLY A 357 -15.64 -17.43 26.85
#